data_AF-A0A2R6JZI9-F1
#
_entry.id   AF-A0A2R6JZI9-F1
#
_cell.length_a   1.000
_cell.length_b   1.000
_cell.length_c   1.000
_cell.angle_alpha   90.00
_cell.angle_beta   90.00
_cell.angle_gamma   90.00
#
_symmetry.space_group_name_H-M   'P 1'
#
loop_
_entity.id
_entity.type
_entity.pdbx_description
1 polymer ?
#
loop_
_entity_poly.entity_id
_entity_poly.type
_entity_poly.pdbx_seq_one_letter_code
_entity_poly.pdbx_strand_id
1 'polypeptide(L)'
;MNMEADDVLLEQPVVATALVAAVATAAYVGVQAVLDGSVDALETVLFVVAFTLVYVAGNRYLRRRESEDATDVGTDTTHAVEE
;
A
#
# COMPACT_ATOMS: atom_id res chain seq x y z
N MET A 1 3.62 -24.23 3.82
CA MET A 1 4.15 -22.96 4.35
C MET A 1 3.59 -21.86 3.46
N ASN A 2 2.41 -21.37 3.82
CA ASN A 2 1.77 -20.23 3.18
C ASN A 2 2.11 -19.06 4.10
N MET A 3 3.09 -18.24 3.74
CA MET A 3 3.28 -16.95 4.41
C MET A 3 2.15 -16.06 3.92
N GLU A 4 1.24 -15.68 4.83
CA GLU A 4 0.28 -14.63 4.56
C GLU A 4 1.00 -13.40 4.02
N ALA A 5 0.67 -13.01 2.78
CA ALA A 5 1.17 -11.78 2.17
C ALA A 5 0.84 -10.53 3.02
N ASP A 6 -0.11 -10.65 3.95
CA ASP A 6 -0.48 -9.63 4.92
C ASP A 6 0.60 -9.35 5.99
N ASP A 7 1.36 -10.35 6.44
CA ASP A 7 2.38 -10.15 7.49
C ASP A 7 3.60 -9.35 6.97
N VAL A 8 3.94 -9.52 5.69
CA VAL A 8 4.99 -8.72 5.04
C VAL A 8 4.64 -7.22 5.01
N LEU A 9 3.35 -6.89 4.92
CA LEU A 9 2.86 -5.51 4.94
C LEU A 9 2.84 -4.89 6.36
N LEU A 10 2.89 -5.72 7.40
CA LEU A 10 2.81 -5.32 8.80
C LEU A 10 4.20 -5.15 9.44
N GLU A 11 5.16 -6.05 9.16
CA GLU A 11 6.48 -6.02 9.81
C GLU A 11 7.49 -5.05 9.17
N GLN A 12 7.45 -4.84 7.84
CA GLN A 12 8.43 -4.03 7.11
C GLN A 12 7.79 -3.20 5.98
N PRO A 13 7.22 -2.01 6.26
CA PRO A 13 6.57 -1.16 5.26
C PRO A 13 7.50 -0.75 4.11
N VAL A 14 8.81 -0.72 4.35
CA VAL A 14 9.82 -0.45 3.32
C VAL A 14 9.92 -1.60 2.31
N VAL A 15 9.86 -2.85 2.78
CA VAL A 15 9.94 -4.04 1.91
C VAL A 15 8.68 -4.17 1.05
N ALA A 16 7.51 -3.95 1.64
CA ALA A 16 6.24 -3.87 0.91
C ALA A 16 6.32 -2.84 -0.24
N THR A 17 6.78 -1.63 0.08
CA THR A 17 6.92 -0.55 -0.91
C THR A 17 7.92 -0.91 -2.01
N ALA A 18 9.05 -1.52 -1.64
CA ALA A 18 10.06 -1.97 -2.59
C ALA A 18 9.54 -3.05 -3.54
N LEU A 19 8.78 -4.02 -3.04
CA LEU A 19 8.15 -5.06 -3.86
C LEU A 19 7.14 -4.47 -4.84
N VAL A 20 6.29 -3.55 -4.37
CA VAL A 20 5.32 -2.86 -5.23
C VAL A 20 6.03 -2.06 -6.33
N ALA A 21 7.07 -1.31 -5.97
CA ALA A 21 7.86 -0.55 -6.94
C ALA A 21 8.53 -1.48 -7.99
N ALA A 22 9.07 -2.62 -7.55
CA ALA A 22 9.68 -3.60 -8.44
C ALA A 22 8.66 -4.19 -9.43
N VAL A 23 7.48 -4.57 -8.95
CA VAL A 23 6.39 -5.10 -9.80
C VAL A 23 5.88 -4.05 -10.77
N ALA A 24 5.66 -2.81 -10.31
CA ALA A 24 5.21 -1.71 -11.17
C ALA A 24 6.24 -1.40 -12.28
N THR A 25 7.53 -1.41 -11.93
CA THR A 25 8.63 -1.21 -12.89
C THR A 25 8.61 -2.30 -13.96
N ALA A 26 8.55 -3.57 -13.54
CA ALA A 26 8.54 -4.70 -14.46
C ALA A 26 7.33 -4.68 -15.41
N ALA A 27 6.14 -4.38 -14.87
CA ALA A 27 4.93 -4.26 -15.65
C ALA A 27 5.03 -3.13 -16.69
N TYR A 28 5.49 -1.94 -16.29
CA TYR A 28 5.54 -0.78 -17.17
C TYR A 28 6.61 -0.89 -18.24
N VAL A 29 7.78 -1.46 -17.92
CA VAL A 29 8.80 -1.80 -18.91
C VAL A 29 8.27 -2.81 -19.92
N GLY A 30 7.49 -3.82 -19.48
CA GLY A 30 6.84 -4.76 -20.38
C GLY A 30 5.84 -4.08 -21.33
N VAL A 31 5.06 -3.13 -20.83
CA VAL A 31 4.12 -2.34 -21.65
C VAL A 31 4.87 -1.53 -22.71
N GLN A 32 5.92 -0.81 -22.34
CA GLN A 32 6.73 -0.04 -23.29
C GLN A 32 7.41 -0.94 -24.34
N ALA A 33 7.93 -2.09 -23.93
CA ALA A 33 8.54 -3.04 -24.85
C ALA A 33 7.55 -3.57 -25.90
N VAL A 34 6.27 -3.74 -25.53
CA VAL A 34 5.22 -4.23 -26.44
C VAL A 34 4.65 -3.11 -27.32
N LEU A 35 4.44 -1.92 -26.76
CA LEU A 35 3.70 -0.84 -27.44
C LEU A 35 4.60 0.14 -28.18
N ASP A 36 5.75 0.50 -27.60
CA ASP A 36 6.66 1.51 -28.16
C ASP A 36 7.94 0.90 -28.76
N GLY A 37 8.25 -0.35 -28.43
CA GLY A 37 9.46 -1.04 -28.91
C GLY A 37 10.77 -0.49 -28.34
N SER A 38 10.71 0.48 -27.43
CA SER A 38 11.84 1.02 -26.69
C SER A 38 11.42 1.43 -25.28
N VAL A 39 12.39 1.51 -24.35
CA VAL A 39 12.14 1.85 -22.94
C VAL A 39 12.73 3.22 -22.64
N ASP A 40 11.88 4.16 -22.23
CA ASP A 40 12.30 5.44 -21.67
C ASP A 40 12.47 5.32 -20.15
N ALA A 41 13.72 5.49 -19.70
CA ALA A 41 14.07 5.40 -18.30
C ALA A 41 13.45 6.52 -17.46
N LEU A 42 13.33 7.74 -18.00
CA LEU A 42 12.76 8.87 -17.26
C LEU A 42 11.26 8.68 -17.06
N GLU A 43 10.56 8.29 -18.11
CA GLU A 43 9.12 8.02 -18.04
C GLU A 43 8.83 6.88 -17.05
N THR A 44 9.62 5.80 -17.11
CA THR A 44 9.51 4.67 -16.18
C THR A 44 9.67 5.11 -14.74
N VAL A 45 10.69 5.92 -14.44
CA VAL A 45 10.93 6.43 -13.09
C VAL A 45 9.75 7.28 -12.60
N LEU A 46 9.23 8.17 -13.45
CA LEU A 46 8.08 9.01 -13.10
C LEU A 46 6.83 8.18 -12.84
N PHE A 47 6.56 7.18 -13.69
CA PHE A 47 5.44 6.26 -13.51
C PHE A 47 5.54 5.50 -12.19
N VAL A 48 6.70 4.89 -11.91
CA VAL A 48 6.92 4.11 -10.69
C VAL A 48 6.77 4.99 -9.46
N VAL A 49 7.37 6.18 -9.45
CA VAL A 49 7.24 7.13 -8.32
C VAL A 49 5.79 7.53 -8.10
N ALA A 50 5.05 7.89 -9.15
CA ALA A 50 3.64 8.26 -9.04
C ALA A 50 2.80 7.08 -8.52
N PHE A 51 3.01 5.88 -9.06
CA PHE A 51 2.31 4.67 -8.64
C PHE A 51 2.57 4.32 -7.18
N THR A 52 3.84 4.37 -6.76
CA THR A 52 4.23 4.11 -5.37
C THR A 52 3.62 5.13 -4.42
N LEU A 53 3.58 6.42 -4.78
CA LEU A 53 2.92 7.45 -3.96
C LEU A 53 1.43 7.16 -3.78
N VAL A 54 0.73 6.76 -4.83
CA VAL A 54 -0.70 6.39 -4.76
C VAL A 54 -0.90 5.16 -3.87
N TYR A 55 -0.06 4.14 -4.00
CA TYR A 55 -0.12 2.95 -3.15
C TYR A 55 0.07 3.29 -1.66
N VAL A 56 1.11 4.05 -1.33
CA VAL A 56 1.40 4.45 0.05
C VAL A 56 0.28 5.34 0.62
N ALA A 57 -0.23 6.28 -0.17
CA ALA A 57 -1.34 7.15 0.22
C ALA A 57 -2.62 6.35 0.48
N GLY A 58 -2.95 5.40 -0.40
CA GLY A 58 -4.10 4.51 -0.25
C GLY A 58 -4.00 3.64 1.01
N ASN A 59 -2.84 3.02 1.23
CA ASN A 59 -2.59 2.20 2.40
C ASN A 59 -2.68 3.01 3.71
N ARG A 60 -2.14 4.23 3.72
CA ARG A 60 -2.26 5.16 4.86
C ARG A 60 -3.71 5.56 5.11
N TYR A 61 -4.47 5.83 4.06
CA TYR A 61 -5.86 6.24 4.17
C TYR A 61 -6.76 5.13 4.73
N LEU A 62 -6.58 3.90 4.23
CA LEU A 62 -7.32 2.72 4.71
C LEU A 62 -7.01 2.42 6.18
N ARG A 63 -5.74 2.43 6.59
CA ARG A 63 -5.36 2.26 8.00
C ARG A 63 -5.95 3.32 8.92
N ARG A 64 -6.10 4.55 8.43
CA ARG A 64 -6.67 5.64 9.22
C ARG A 64 -8.14 5.39 9.52
N ARG A 65 -8.90 4.90 8.53
CA ARG A 65 -10.31 4.53 8.70
C ARG A 65 -10.52 3.36 9.64
N GLU A 66 -9.69 2.32 9.51
CA GLU A 66 -9.78 1.14 10.38
C GLU A 66 -9.49 1.50 11.86
N SER A 67 -8.60 2.47 12.08
CA SER A 67 -8.32 3.00 13.43
C SER A 67 -9.46 3.88 13.98
N GLU A 68 -10.16 4.62 13.11
CA GLU A 68 -11.33 5.43 13.50
C GLU A 68 -12.53 4.54 13.88
N ASP A 69 -12.80 3.47 13.13
CA ASP A 69 -13.85 2.48 13.45
C ASP A 69 -13.57 1.75 14.77
N ALA A 70 -12.31 1.42 15.07
CA ALA A 70 -11.93 0.76 16.32
C ALA A 70 -12.13 1.65 17.57
N THR A 71 -12.16 2.97 17.41
CA THR A 71 -12.32 3.92 18.53
C THR A 71 -13.79 4.13 18.89
N ASP A 72 -14.71 3.97 17.94
CA ASP A 72 -16.16 4.11 18.15
C ASP A 72 -16.75 2.94 18.97
N VAL A 73 -16.22 1.73 18.80
CA VAL A 73 -16.70 0.51 19.49
C VAL A 73 -16.29 0.46 20.98
N GLY A 74 -15.30 1.25 21.40
CA GLY A 74 -14.73 1.19 22.76
C GLY A 74 -15.33 2.15 23.80
N THR A 75 -16.23 3.06 23.42
CA THR A 75 -16.62 4.18 24.31
C THR A 75 -17.90 3.91 25.13
N ASP A 76 -18.66 2.83 24.88
CA ASP A 76 -20.01 2.69 25.45
C ASP A 76 -20.16 1.82 26.72
N THR A 77 -19.07 1.38 27.39
CA THR A 77 -19.18 0.48 28.56
C THR A 77 -18.80 1.08 29.92
N THR A 78 -18.52 2.39 30.05
CA THR A 78 -18.09 2.99 31.34
C THR A 78 -19.18 3.74 32.12
N HIS A 79 -20.47 3.61 31.79
CA HIS A 79 -21.54 4.27 32.56
C HIS A 79 -22.66 3.30 32.97
N ALA A 80 -22.32 2.28 33.75
CA ALA A 80 -23.31 1.46 34.46
C ALA A 80 -22.75 0.91 35.79
N VAL A 81 -22.20 1.79 36.61
CA VAL A 81 -22.02 1.56 38.05
C VAL A 81 -22.37 2.90 38.71
N GLU A 82 -23.13 2.87 39.82
CA GLU A 82 -23.84 3.96 40.52
C GLU A 82 -25.31 4.06 40.08
N GLU A 83 -26.34 3.70 40.87
CA GLU A 83 -26.50 3.36 42.30
C GLU A 83 -27.41 2.13 42.50
#